data_AF-A0A958DSC2-F1
#
_entry.id   AF-A0A958DSC2-F1
#
_cell.length_a   1.000
_cell.length_b   1.000
_cell.length_c   1.000
_cell.angle_alpha   90.00
_cell.angle_beta   90.00
_cell.angle_gamma   90.00
#
_symmetry.space_group_name_H-M   'P 1'
#
loop_
_entity.id
_entity.type
_entity.pdbx_description
1 polymer ?
#
loop_
_entity_poly.entity_id
_entity_poly.type
_entity_poly.pdbx_seq_one_letter_code
_entity_poly.pdbx_strand_id
1 'polypeptide(L)' 'MNTPPKWFKPVAIAAFIWNLLGCLAYLSDVMLTPEDIAAMSEAEQALYAARPAWAVGGTAIAVWGGALGCLGLILRKS' A
#
# COMPACT_ATOMS: atom_id res chain seq x y z
N MET A 1 25.58 -21.31 -6.51
CA MET A 1 24.27 -20.69 -6.26
C MET A 1 23.99 -20.81 -4.77
N ASN A 2 23.92 -19.69 -4.05
CA ASN A 2 23.64 -19.73 -2.60
C ASN A 2 22.16 -19.98 -2.38
N THR A 3 21.82 -21.05 -1.66
CA THR A 3 20.45 -21.29 -1.20
C THR A 3 19.99 -20.08 -0.39
N PRO A 4 18.82 -19.49 -0.71
CA PRO A 4 18.28 -18.40 0.10
C PRO A 4 18.17 -18.84 1.57
N PRO A 5 18.51 -17.99 2.54
CA PRO A 5 18.29 -18.30 3.94
C PRO A 5 16.84 -18.70 4.20
N LYS A 6 16.59 -19.64 5.10
CA LYS A 6 15.22 -20.14 5.39
C LYS A 6 14.25 -19.03 5.82
N TRP A 7 14.76 -17.92 6.37
CA TRP A 7 13.96 -16.75 6.77
C TRP A 7 13.47 -15.89 5.60
N PHE A 8 14.11 -15.99 4.42
CA PHE A 8 13.83 -15.12 3.27
C PHE A 8 12.37 -15.22 2.83
N LYS A 9 11.87 -16.45 2.67
CA LYS A 9 10.53 -16.70 2.13
C LYS A 9 9.41 -16.27 3.11
N PRO A 10 9.46 -16.58 4.42
CA PRO A 10 8.52 -16.04 5.39
C PRO A 10 8.49 -14.50 5.42
N VAL A 11 9.65 -13.84 5.39
CA VAL A 11 9.73 -12.38 5.38
C VAL A 11 9.10 -11.80 4.11
N ALA A 12 9.38 -12.39 2.94
CA ALA A 12 8.77 -11.95 1.68
C ALA A 12 7.24 -12.09 1.69
N ILE A 13 6.71 -13.16 2.29
CA ILE A 13 5.25 -13.36 2.45
C ILE A 13 4.65 -12.33 3.41
N ALA A 14 5.28 -12.10 4.56
CA ALA A 14 4.80 -11.09 5.52
C ALA A 14 4.80 -9.68 4.90
N ALA A 15 5.87 -9.32 4.18
CA ALA A 15 5.96 -8.05 3.46
C ALA A 15 4.92 -7.95 2.33
N PHE A 16 4.63 -9.04 1.62
CA PHE A 16 3.57 -9.05 0.61
C PHE A 16 2.20 -8.78 1.23
N ILE A 17 1.85 -9.45 2.33
CA ILE A 17 0.60 -9.23 3.06
C ILE A 17 0.51 -7.76 3.52
N TRP A 18 1.60 -7.20 4.07
CA TRP A 18 1.64 -5.80 4.47
C TRP A 18 1.34 -4.84 3.31
N ASN A 19 1.93 -5.09 2.13
CA ASN A 19 1.65 -4.26 0.95
C ASN A 19 0.22 -4.43 0.45
N LEU A 20 -0.38 -5.62 0.54
CA LEU A 20 -1.80 -5.81 0.22
C LEU A 20 -2.71 -5.00 1.15
N LEU A 21 -2.42 -4.96 2.46
CA LEU A 21 -3.13 -4.08 3.39
C LEU A 21 -2.98 -2.61 3.00
N GLY A 22 -1.78 -2.20 2.57
CA GLY A 22 -1.53 -0.88 2.01
C GLY A 22 -2.35 -0.59 0.74
N CYS A 23 -2.44 -1.55 -0.19
CA CYS A 23 -3.29 -1.42 -1.39
C CYS A 23 -4.77 -1.24 -1.02
N LEU A 24 -5.26 -2.00 -0.05
CA LEU A 24 -6.64 -1.87 0.44
C LEU A 24 -6.87 -0.49 1.06
N ALA A 25 -5.98 -0.03 1.94
CA ALA A 25 -6.06 1.29 2.55
C ALA A 25 -6.04 2.42 1.50
N TYR A 26 -5.15 2.32 0.51
CA TYR A 26 -5.10 3.24 -0.62
C TYR A 26 -6.42 3.28 -1.39
N LEU A 27 -6.98 2.11 -1.72
CA LEU A 27 -8.26 2.04 -2.43
C LEU A 27 -9.39 2.64 -1.59
N SER A 28 -9.48 2.32 -0.30
CA SER A 28 -10.47 2.92 0.59
C SER A 28 -10.36 4.43 0.66
N ASP A 29 -9.15 4.99 0.67
CA ASP A 29 -8.90 6.44 0.70
C ASP A 29 -9.28 7.14 -0.61
N VAL A 30 -8.92 6.58 -1.77
CA VAL A 30 -9.20 7.21 -3.07
C VAL A 30 -10.62 6.98 -3.58
N MET A 31 -11.35 6.02 -3.01
CA MET A 31 -12.75 5.72 -3.34
C MET A 31 -13.76 6.52 -2.49
N LEU A 32 -13.31 7.31 -1.52
CA LEU A 32 -14.18 8.19 -0.75
C LEU A 32 -14.93 9.17 -1.67
N THR A 33 -16.24 9.23 -1.50
CA THR A 33 -17.08 10.19 -2.22
C THR A 33 -17.06 11.54 -1.51
N PRO A 34 -17.43 12.64 -2.20
CA PRO A 34 -17.61 13.94 -1.56
C PRO A 34 -18.60 13.88 -0.39
N GLU A 35 -19.65 13.06 -0.50
CA GLU A 35 -20.64 12.85 0.56
C GLU A 35 -20.03 12.16 1.78
N ASP A 36 -19.17 11.15 1.57
CA ASP A 36 -18.45 10.48 2.67
C ASP A 36 -17.53 11.45 3.40
N ILE A 37 -16.79 12.29 2.66
CA ILE A 37 -15.89 13.31 3.23
C ILE A 37 -16.70 14.34 4.02
N ALA A 38 -17.85 14.78 3.51
CA ALA A 38 -18.71 15.74 4.19
C ALA A 38 -19.30 15.21 5.52
N ALA A 39 -19.39 13.88 5.69
CA ALA A 39 -19.80 13.23 6.93
C ALA A 39 -18.69 13.14 7.99
N MET A 40 -17.44 13.47 7.64
CA MET A 40 -16.29 13.46 8.55
C MET A 40 -16.20 14.74 9.39
N SER A 41 -15.31 14.76 10.39
CA SER A 41 -15.06 15.98 11.17
C SER A 41 -14.42 17.09 10.31
N GLU A 42 -14.57 18.36 10.72
CA GLU A 42 -13.98 19.50 9.99
C GLU A 42 -12.45 19.39 9.84
N ALA A 43 -11.78 18.83 10.85
CA ALA A 43 -10.33 18.62 10.81
C ALA A 43 -9.92 17.59 9.75
N GLU A 44 -10.67 16.50 9.61
CA GLU A 44 -10.44 15.49 8.58
C GLU A 44 -10.73 16.06 7.19
N GLN A 45 -11.84 16.78 7.02
CA GLN A 45 -12.17 17.45 5.75
C GLN A 45 -11.06 18.41 5.31
N ALA A 46 -10.53 19.22 6.22
CA ALA A 46 -9.41 20.11 5.95
C ALA A 46 -8.14 19.35 5.52
N LEU A 47 -7.87 18.19 6.14
CA LEU A 47 -6.76 17.33 5.74
C LEU A 47 -6.95 16.79 4.31
N TYR A 48 -8.16 16.32 3.98
CA TYR A 48 -8.49 15.85 2.63
C TYR A 48 -8.41 16.97 1.59
N ALA A 49 -8.82 18.19 1.93
CA ALA A 49 -8.74 19.34 1.03
C ALA A 49 -7.30 19.82 0.80
N ALA A 50 -6.44 19.73 1.82
CA ALA A 50 -5.03 20.14 1.74
C ALA A 50 -4.11 19.06 1.13
N ARG A 51 -4.62 17.84 0.89
CA ARG A 51 -3.79 16.71 0.45
C ARG A 51 -3.27 16.93 -0.98
N PRO A 52 -1.95 16.95 -1.21
CA PRO A 52 -1.42 17.15 -2.56
C PRO A 52 -1.48 15.85 -3.37
N ALA A 53 -1.75 15.97 -4.67
CA ALA A 53 -1.87 14.82 -5.58
C ALA A 53 -0.61 13.95 -5.63
N TRP A 54 0.59 14.54 -5.47
CA TRP A 54 1.84 13.78 -5.46
C TRP A 54 1.94 12.85 -4.25
N ALA A 55 1.36 13.20 -3.10
CA ALA A 55 1.40 12.36 -1.91
C ALA A 55 0.52 11.13 -2.09
N VAL A 56 -0.68 11.31 -2.67
CA VAL A 56 -1.58 10.22 -3.05
C VAL A 56 -0.91 9.31 -4.08
N GLY A 57 -0.29 9.90 -5.11
CA GLY A 57 0.48 9.14 -6.11
C GLY A 57 1.68 8.40 -5.52
N GLY A 58 2.38 9.00 -4.55
CA GLY A 58 3.48 8.37 -3.82
C GLY A 58 3.02 7.14 -3.04
N THR A 59 1.87 7.22 -2.35
CA THR A 59 1.26 6.09 -1.66
C THR A 59 0.91 4.97 -2.63
N ALA A 60 0.32 5.29 -3.78
CA ALA A 60 0.01 4.30 -4.82
C ALA A 60 1.28 3.55 -5.27
N ILE A 61 2.35 4.28 -5.62
CA ILE A 61 3.60 3.69 -6.08
C ILE A 61 4.22 2.80 -5.00
N ALA A 62 4.20 3.25 -3.74
CA ALA A 62 4.77 2.52 -2.62
C ALA A 62 4.07 1.16 -2.42
N VAL A 63 2.74 1.14 -2.34
CA VAL A 63 2.00 -0.09 -2.01
C VAL A 63 1.90 -1.05 -3.19
N TRP A 64 1.64 -0.56 -4.40
CA TRP A 64 1.56 -1.40 -5.60
C TRP A 64 2.94 -1.89 -6.02
N GLY A 65 3.95 -1.01 -6.01
CA GLY A 65 5.33 -1.38 -6.30
C GLY A 65 5.87 -2.36 -5.27
N GLY A 66 5.59 -2.15 -3.98
CA GLY A 66 5.97 -3.06 -2.91
C GLY A 66 5.27 -4.43 -3.01
N ALA A 67 3.97 -4.47 -3.34
CA ALA A 67 3.23 -5.70 -3.56
C ALA A 67 3.82 -6.51 -4.73
N LEU A 68 4.01 -5.88 -5.89
CA LEU A 68 4.61 -6.51 -7.07
C LEU A 68 6.05 -6.98 -6.80
N GLY A 69 6.84 -6.17 -6.10
CA GLY A 69 8.19 -6.51 -5.69
C GLY A 69 8.22 -7.76 -4.79
N CYS A 70 7.39 -7.80 -3.75
CA CYS A 70 7.30 -8.96 -2.85
C CYS A 70 6.78 -10.20 -3.57
N LEU A 71 5.81 -10.06 -4.48
CA LEU A 71 5.35 -11.15 -5.33
C LEU A 71 6.50 -11.72 -6.16
N GLY A 72 7.32 -10.85 -6.78
CA GLY A 72 8.54 -11.27 -7.49
C GLY A 72 9.53 -12.02 -6.59
N LEU A 73 9.73 -11.58 -5.34
CA LEU A 73 10.59 -12.26 -4.37
C LEU A 73 10.04 -13.65 -3.98
N ILE A 74 8.73 -13.80 -3.86
CA ILE A 74 8.07 -15.08 -3.53
C ILE A 74 8.14 -16.07 -4.71
N LEU A 75 7.92 -15.57 -5.93
CA LEU A 75 7.94 -16.34 -7.17
C LEU A 75 9.37 -16.65 -7.66
N ARG A 76 10.39 -16.04 -7.05
CA ARG A 76 11.80 -16.32 -7.35
C ARG A 76 12.05 -17.83 -7.27
N LYS A 77 12.57 -18.39 -8.36
CA LYS A 77 13.05 -19.76 -8.40
C LYS A 77 14.35 -19.87 -7.58
N SER A 78 14.33 -20.71 -6.55
CA SER A 78 15.50 -21.02 -5.70
C SER A 78 16.51 -21.89 -6.41
#